data_AF-A0A7Y2C898-F1
#
_entry.id   AF-A0A7Y2C898-F1
#
_cell.length_a   1.000
_cell.length_b   1.000
_cell.length_c   1.000
_cell.angle_alpha   90.00
_cell.angle_beta   90.00
_cell.angle_gamma   90.00
#
_symmetry.space_group_name_H-M   'P 1'
#
loop_
_entity.id
_entity.type
_entity.pdbx_description
1 polymer ?
#
loop_
_entity_poly.entity_id
_entity_poly.type
_entity_poly.pdbx_seq_one_letter_code
_entity_poly.pdbx_strand_id
1 'polypeptide(L)'
;MPQTLGAFLSMLVVMMFAMNFQQSALRTQRQVLSSEVDVMANAVASEAMQYLAAKPFDAAISNGTVTPSNTDLSALTIKSSFGGGIAYADAADIDDFHALTDTVVFETGVGTDITFEISFDVKYVNDMGVESTTPTWTKEVIVQVAGPAVMISPVRLTRHFSPLWY
;
A
#
# COMPACT_ATOMS: atom_id res chain seq x y z
N MET A 1 -64.60 15.47 0.46
CA MET A 1 -63.25 15.82 0.93
C MET A 1 -62.14 15.11 0.12
N PRO A 2 -62.10 15.24 -1.23
CA PRO A 2 -61.04 14.64 -2.05
C PRO A 2 -59.71 15.43 -2.03
N GLN A 3 -59.76 16.70 -1.65
CA GLN A 3 -58.61 17.63 -1.71
C GLN A 3 -57.55 17.35 -0.64
N THR A 4 -57.94 16.89 0.55
CA THR A 4 -57.02 16.47 1.61
C THR A 4 -56.31 15.16 1.27
N LEU A 5 -57.01 14.24 0.62
CA LEU A 5 -56.45 12.94 0.20
C LEU A 5 -55.40 13.11 -0.90
N GLY A 6 -55.63 14.03 -1.85
CA GLY A 6 -54.66 14.41 -2.87
C GLY A 6 -53.41 15.09 -2.29
N ALA A 7 -53.57 15.94 -1.27
CA ALA A 7 -52.45 16.60 -0.59
C ALA A 7 -51.57 15.63 0.22
N PHE A 8 -52.16 14.61 0.86
CA PHE A 8 -51.38 13.55 1.51
C PHE A 8 -50.58 12.73 0.51
N LEU A 9 -51.18 12.39 -0.64
CA LEU A 9 -50.54 11.59 -1.67
C LEU A 9 -49.38 12.35 -2.34
N SER A 10 -49.56 13.65 -2.61
CA SER A 10 -48.47 14.49 -3.13
C SER A 10 -47.32 14.65 -2.13
N MET A 11 -47.62 14.80 -0.83
CA MET A 11 -46.58 14.87 0.22
C MET A 11 -45.77 13.57 0.33
N LEU A 12 -46.43 12.41 0.19
CA LEU A 12 -45.77 11.11 0.22
C LEU A 12 -44.81 10.93 -0.98
N VAL A 13 -45.24 11.32 -2.18
CA VAL A 13 -44.40 11.29 -3.39
C VAL A 13 -43.18 12.21 -3.23
N VAL A 14 -43.37 13.42 -2.70
CA VAL A 14 -42.27 14.36 -2.45
C VAL A 14 -41.29 13.81 -1.39
N MET A 15 -41.79 13.18 -0.32
CA MET A 15 -40.92 12.54 0.69
C MET A 15 -40.12 11.39 0.11
N MET A 16 -40.73 10.52 -0.71
CA MET A 16 -40.00 9.43 -1.38
C MET A 16 -38.92 9.99 -2.32
N PHE A 17 -39.23 11.04 -3.08
CA PHE A 17 -38.26 11.69 -3.94
C PHE A 17 -37.11 12.31 -3.14
N ALA A 18 -37.41 13.02 -2.04
CA ALA A 18 -36.41 13.62 -1.17
C ALA A 18 -35.49 12.56 -0.52
N MET A 19 -36.05 11.45 -0.05
CA MET A 19 -35.26 10.33 0.50
C MET A 19 -34.35 9.70 -0.56
N ASN A 20 -34.86 9.47 -1.77
CA ASN A 20 -34.04 8.93 -2.87
C ASN A 20 -32.91 9.88 -3.25
N PHE A 21 -33.17 11.19 -3.28
CA PHE A 21 -32.16 12.20 -3.56
C PHE A 21 -31.09 12.25 -2.45
N GLN A 22 -31.49 12.22 -1.18
CA GLN A 22 -30.55 12.19 -0.05
C GLN A 22 -29.69 10.92 -0.05
N GLN A 23 -30.29 9.75 -0.31
CA GLN A 23 -29.53 8.50 -0.43
C GLN A 23 -28.53 8.55 -1.60
N SER A 24 -28.92 9.15 -2.72
CA SER A 24 -28.01 9.35 -3.86
C SER A 24 -26.84 10.27 -3.48
N ALA A 25 -27.12 11.42 -2.86
CA ALA A 25 -26.10 12.35 -2.40
C ALA A 25 -25.11 11.71 -1.41
N LEU A 26 -25.61 10.91 -0.46
CA LEU A 26 -24.77 10.18 0.49
C LEU A 26 -23.86 9.15 -0.20
N ARG A 27 -24.36 8.47 -1.24
CA ARG A 27 -23.53 7.54 -2.03
C ARG A 27 -22.41 8.28 -2.76
N THR A 28 -22.73 9.41 -3.39
CA THR A 28 -21.72 10.24 -4.07
C THR A 28 -20.67 10.75 -3.09
N GLN A 29 -21.08 11.25 -1.93
CA GLN A 29 -20.12 11.71 -0.90
C GLN A 29 -19.19 10.59 -0.43
N ARG A 30 -19.74 9.38 -0.17
CA ARG A 30 -18.91 8.22 0.19
C ARG A 30 -17.93 7.84 -0.90
N GLN A 31 -18.35 7.90 -2.16
CA GLN A 31 -17.47 7.60 -3.29
C GLN A 31 -16.34 8.62 -3.44
N VAL A 32 -16.64 9.92 -3.27
CA VAL A 32 -15.61 10.97 -3.28
C VAL A 32 -14.62 10.76 -2.15
N LEU A 33 -15.10 10.51 -0.93
CA LEU A 33 -14.23 10.30 0.23
C LEU A 33 -13.37 9.03 0.09
N SER A 34 -13.92 7.94 -0.43
CA SER A 34 -13.14 6.75 -0.79
C SER A 34 -12.04 7.07 -1.79
N SER A 35 -12.37 7.80 -2.86
CA SER A 35 -11.38 8.19 -3.87
C SER A 35 -10.28 9.08 -3.31
N GLU A 36 -10.60 9.99 -2.38
CA GLU A 36 -9.60 10.84 -1.71
C GLU A 36 -8.66 10.02 -0.82
N VAL A 37 -9.21 9.09 -0.03
CA VAL A 37 -8.42 8.18 0.81
C VAL A 37 -7.54 7.26 -0.05
N ASP A 38 -8.05 6.78 -1.19
CA ASP A 38 -7.27 5.95 -2.11
C ASP A 38 -6.08 6.73 -2.71
N VAL A 39 -6.25 8.01 -3.02
CA VAL A 39 -5.15 8.87 -3.48
C VAL A 39 -4.11 9.07 -2.39
N MET A 40 -4.53 9.29 -1.14
CA MET A 40 -3.61 9.41 0.00
C MET A 40 -2.86 8.10 0.26
N ALA A 41 -3.54 6.96 0.23
CA ALA A 41 -2.92 5.64 0.39
C ALA A 41 -1.89 5.34 -0.72
N ASN A 42 -2.18 5.75 -1.96
CA ASN A 42 -1.21 5.66 -3.06
C ASN A 42 0.02 6.54 -2.84
N ALA A 43 -0.16 7.75 -2.28
CA ALA A 43 0.96 8.61 -1.95
C ALA A 43 1.87 7.96 -0.88
N VAL A 44 1.28 7.41 0.18
CA VAL A 44 2.02 6.67 1.23
C VAL A 44 2.74 5.45 0.65
N ALA A 45 2.06 4.67 -0.20
CA ALA A 45 2.67 3.50 -0.85
C ALA A 45 3.86 3.89 -1.74
N SER A 46 3.72 5.00 -2.48
CA SER A 46 4.77 5.52 -3.35
C SER A 46 5.97 6.03 -2.55
N GLU A 47 5.74 6.73 -1.45
CA GLU A 47 6.79 7.19 -0.54
C GLU A 47 7.55 6.01 0.09
N ALA A 48 6.82 5.01 0.59
CA ALA A 48 7.42 3.77 1.12
C ALA A 48 8.26 3.05 0.07
N MET A 49 7.79 2.99 -1.18
CA MET A 49 8.54 2.39 -2.29
C MET A 49 9.79 3.21 -2.67
N GLN A 50 9.73 4.53 -2.54
CA GLN A 50 10.88 5.39 -2.75
C GLN A 50 11.92 5.25 -1.63
N TYR A 51 11.46 5.12 -0.38
CA TYR A 51 12.32 4.82 0.76
C TYR A 51 13.07 3.50 0.57
N LEU A 52 12.36 2.43 0.16
CA LEU A 52 12.96 1.15 -0.20
C LEU A 52 13.98 1.27 -1.33
N ALA A 53 13.70 2.09 -2.34
CA ALA A 53 14.62 2.28 -3.46
C ALA A 53 15.93 2.98 -3.08
N ALA A 54 16.00 3.63 -1.93
CA ALA A 54 17.23 4.20 -1.39
C ALA A 54 18.04 3.20 -0.54
N LYS A 55 17.48 2.04 -0.22
CA LYS A 55 18.13 1.01 0.59
C LYS A 55 19.01 0.10 -0.28
N PRO A 56 20.14 -0.40 0.25
CA PRO A 56 20.95 -1.41 -0.41
C PRO A 56 20.14 -2.69 -0.65
N PHE A 57 20.51 -3.43 -1.71
CA PHE A 57 19.80 -4.65 -2.08
C PHE A 57 19.87 -5.75 -1.02
N ASP A 58 21.01 -5.87 -0.34
CA ASP A 58 21.33 -6.91 0.63
C ASP A 58 22.56 -6.47 1.45
N ALA A 59 22.67 -6.90 2.70
CA ALA A 59 23.82 -6.61 3.57
C ALA A 59 25.17 -7.01 2.93
N ALA A 60 25.19 -8.08 2.12
CA ALA A 60 26.38 -8.52 1.42
C ALA A 60 26.80 -7.59 0.26
N ILE A 61 25.92 -6.70 -0.17
CA ILE A 61 26.14 -5.74 -1.25
C ILE A 61 26.21 -4.33 -0.68
N SER A 62 27.33 -3.99 -0.03
CA SER A 62 27.57 -2.61 0.40
C SER A 62 27.94 -1.74 -0.81
N ASN A 63 27.28 -0.59 -0.97
CA ASN A 63 27.69 0.53 -1.84
C ASN A 63 27.41 0.38 -3.36
N GLY A 64 26.37 -0.37 -3.75
CA GLY A 64 25.86 -0.39 -5.14
C GLY A 64 26.85 -0.88 -6.20
N THR A 65 28.02 -1.38 -5.78
CA THR A 65 29.06 -1.88 -6.66
C THR A 65 29.07 -3.40 -6.49
N VAL A 66 28.45 -4.11 -7.41
CA VAL A 66 28.73 -5.53 -7.60
C VAL A 66 30.19 -5.61 -8.06
N THR A 67 31.12 -5.72 -7.12
CA THR A 67 32.52 -5.96 -7.48
C THR A 67 32.56 -7.34 -8.14
N PRO A 68 33.23 -7.53 -9.28
CA PRO A 68 33.26 -8.82 -10.00
C PRO A 68 33.85 -10.01 -9.20
N SER A 69 34.17 -9.82 -7.92
CA SER A 69 34.44 -10.87 -6.93
C SER A 69 33.20 -11.44 -6.23
N ASN A 70 32.01 -10.84 -6.35
CA ASN A 70 30.76 -11.26 -5.68
C ASN A 70 29.74 -11.81 -6.67
N THR A 71 30.13 -12.77 -7.51
CA THR A 71 29.19 -13.55 -8.35
C THR A 71 28.47 -14.66 -7.58
N ASP A 72 28.78 -14.81 -6.29
CA ASP A 72 28.25 -15.89 -5.47
C ASP A 72 26.92 -15.50 -4.82
N LEU A 73 25.82 -16.05 -5.33
CA LEU A 73 24.50 -15.96 -4.74
C LEU A 73 24.44 -16.51 -3.31
N SER A 74 25.42 -17.34 -2.90
CA SER A 74 25.51 -17.86 -1.54
C SER A 74 25.86 -16.81 -0.49
N ALA A 75 26.41 -15.66 -0.91
CA ALA A 75 26.72 -14.55 -0.03
C ALA A 75 25.47 -13.72 0.36
N LEU A 76 24.38 -13.82 -0.41
CA LEU A 76 23.14 -13.12 -0.13
C LEU A 76 22.40 -13.73 1.06
N THR A 77 21.57 -12.93 1.73
CA THR A 77 20.75 -13.42 2.84
C THR A 77 19.87 -14.58 2.39
N ILE A 78 19.90 -15.69 3.13
CA ILE A 78 19.00 -16.81 2.86
C ILE A 78 17.55 -16.39 3.14
N LYS A 79 16.61 -16.81 2.29
CA LYS A 79 15.21 -16.40 2.40
C LYS A 79 14.57 -16.66 3.77
N SER A 80 14.97 -17.72 4.47
CA SER A 80 14.48 -18.02 5.82
C SER A 80 14.93 -17.01 6.89
N SER A 81 15.91 -16.19 6.57
CA SER A 81 16.45 -15.14 7.43
C SER A 81 15.97 -13.74 7.04
N PHE A 82 15.04 -13.64 6.09
CA PHE A 82 14.42 -12.36 5.74
C PHE A 82 13.60 -11.81 6.92
N GLY A 83 13.62 -10.49 7.07
CA GLY A 83 13.03 -9.81 8.22
C GLY A 83 13.76 -10.14 9.53
N GLY A 84 13.06 -9.98 10.66
CA GLY A 84 13.67 -10.29 11.96
C GLY A 84 13.07 -9.57 13.16
N GLY A 85 11.88 -8.98 13.03
CA GLY A 85 11.27 -8.18 14.11
C GLY A 85 12.00 -6.86 14.37
N ILE A 86 12.73 -6.38 13.38
CA ILE A 86 13.33 -5.04 13.35
C ILE A 86 12.26 -3.98 13.05
N ALA A 87 12.47 -2.77 13.57
CA ALA A 87 11.58 -1.66 13.29
C ALA A 87 11.80 -1.12 11.87
N TYR A 88 10.75 -0.52 11.29
CA TYR A 88 10.80 0.08 9.95
C TYR A 88 11.99 1.05 9.75
N ALA A 89 12.28 1.86 10.77
CA ALA A 89 13.37 2.83 10.74
C ALA A 89 14.77 2.20 10.80
N ASP A 90 14.89 0.99 11.36
CA ASP A 90 16.16 0.30 11.59
C ASP A 90 16.51 -0.68 10.47
N ALA A 91 15.60 -0.92 9.53
CA ALA A 91 15.83 -1.77 8.36
C ALA A 91 16.97 -1.21 7.50
N ALA A 92 18.04 -1.98 7.36
CA ALA A 92 19.28 -1.58 6.72
C ALA A 92 19.28 -1.88 5.22
N ASP A 93 18.69 -2.99 4.78
CA ASP A 93 18.60 -3.43 3.39
C ASP A 93 17.16 -3.81 2.99
N ILE A 94 16.97 -4.34 1.78
CA ILE A 94 15.63 -4.64 1.26
C ILE A 94 15.00 -5.88 1.91
N ASP A 95 15.78 -6.90 2.24
CA ASP A 95 15.27 -8.16 2.83
C ASP A 95 14.80 -8.01 4.28
N ASP A 96 15.33 -7.02 4.99
CA ASP A 96 14.88 -6.59 6.31
C ASP A 96 13.38 -6.22 6.35
N PHE A 97 12.80 -5.77 5.24
CA PHE A 97 11.39 -5.39 5.17
C PHE A 97 10.43 -6.58 5.02
N HIS A 98 10.91 -7.81 4.83
CA HIS A 98 10.01 -8.95 4.67
C HIS A 98 9.11 -9.15 5.90
N ALA A 99 7.79 -9.26 5.66
CA ALA A 99 6.77 -9.43 6.68
C ALA A 99 6.74 -8.33 7.76
N LEU A 100 7.33 -7.17 7.46
CA LEU A 100 7.32 -6.01 8.34
C LEU A 100 5.99 -5.26 8.18
N THR A 101 5.42 -4.83 9.30
CA THR A 101 4.28 -3.92 9.35
C THR A 101 4.64 -2.66 10.13
N ASP A 102 4.07 -1.53 9.71
CA ASP A 102 4.20 -0.26 10.41
C ASP A 102 2.95 0.60 10.19
N THR A 103 2.84 1.71 10.90
CA THR A 103 1.74 2.67 10.76
C THR A 103 2.26 4.03 10.37
N VAL A 104 1.67 4.62 9.32
CA VAL A 104 1.98 5.96 8.86
C VAL A 104 0.79 6.87 9.12
N VAL A 105 1.03 8.02 9.74
CA VAL A 105 0.02 9.06 9.93
C VAL A 105 0.12 10.04 8.77
N PHE A 106 -0.94 10.15 7.98
CA PHE A 106 -1.07 11.15 6.93
C PHE A 106 -1.72 12.40 7.53
N GLU A 107 -0.93 13.45 7.69
CA GLU A 107 -1.39 14.74 8.19
C GLU A 107 -2.23 15.45 7.12
N THR A 108 -3.52 15.65 7.41
CA THR A 108 -4.42 16.33 6.46
C THR A 108 -4.35 17.86 6.56
N GLY A 109 -3.67 18.38 7.59
CA GLY A 109 -3.51 19.81 7.87
C GLY A 109 -4.79 20.52 8.33
N VAL A 110 -5.96 19.93 8.11
CA VAL A 110 -7.27 20.45 8.50
C VAL A 110 -8.18 19.28 8.90
N GLY A 111 -8.23 18.96 10.20
CA GLY A 111 -9.17 17.96 10.74
C GLY A 111 -8.46 16.78 11.41
N THR A 112 -9.00 15.59 11.22
CA THR A 112 -8.48 14.35 11.83
C THR A 112 -7.46 13.73 10.89
N ASP A 113 -6.28 13.43 11.42
CA ASP A 113 -5.25 12.70 10.66
C ASP A 113 -5.72 11.28 10.34
N ILE A 114 -5.24 10.76 9.21
CA ILE A 114 -5.60 9.43 8.74
C ILE A 114 -4.41 8.51 8.96
N THR A 115 -4.63 7.45 9.74
CA THR A 115 -3.61 6.42 9.94
C THR A 115 -3.78 5.33 8.88
N PHE A 116 -2.67 5.00 8.23
CA PHE A 116 -2.54 3.88 7.31
C PHE A 116 -1.65 2.81 7.93
N GLU A 117 -2.03 1.54 7.76
CA GLU A 117 -1.19 0.40 8.05
C GLU A 117 -0.43 0.03 6.77
N ILE A 118 0.90 0.02 6.85
CA ILE A 118 1.77 -0.39 5.77
C ILE A 118 2.33 -1.77 6.07
N SER A 119 2.39 -2.61 5.05
CA SER A 119 2.94 -3.97 5.14
C SER A 119 3.81 -4.26 3.94
N PHE A 120 4.86 -5.01 4.16
CA PHE A 120 5.88 -5.31 3.18
C PHE A 120 6.03 -6.82 3.02
N ASP A 121 6.08 -7.28 1.77
CA ASP A 121 6.42 -8.65 1.43
C ASP A 121 7.54 -8.64 0.40
N VAL A 122 8.66 -9.25 0.77
CA VAL A 122 9.88 -9.31 -0.04
C VAL A 122 10.16 -10.76 -0.39
N LYS A 123 10.41 -11.02 -1.68
CA LYS A 123 10.73 -12.37 -2.15
C LYS A 123 11.79 -12.32 -3.23
N TYR A 124 12.65 -13.33 -3.26
CA TYR A 124 13.46 -13.58 -4.43
C TYR A 124 12.56 -14.01 -5.60
N VAL A 125 12.87 -13.49 -6.78
CA VAL A 125 12.22 -13.89 -8.03
C VAL A 125 13.27 -14.22 -9.08
N ASN A 126 12.94 -15.14 -9.98
CA ASN A 126 13.75 -15.41 -11.17
C ASN A 126 13.46 -14.39 -12.28
N ASP A 127 14.13 -14.53 -13.43
CA ASP A 127 13.98 -13.64 -14.58
C ASP A 127 12.56 -13.63 -15.19
N MET A 128 11.72 -14.61 -14.83
CA MET A 128 10.32 -14.68 -15.23
C MET A 128 9.37 -14.10 -14.17
N GLY A 129 9.88 -13.52 -13.08
CA GLY A 129 9.07 -13.00 -11.97
C GLY A 129 8.46 -14.07 -11.08
N VAL A 130 8.90 -15.33 -11.22
CA VAL A 130 8.42 -16.44 -10.39
C VAL A 130 9.23 -16.49 -9.10
N GLU A 131 8.53 -16.65 -7.98
CA GLU A 131 9.13 -16.74 -6.66
C GLU A 131 10.15 -17.88 -6.58
N SER A 132 11.31 -17.56 -6.01
CA SER A 132 12.41 -18.47 -5.75
C SER A 132 12.59 -18.69 -4.24
N THR A 133 12.96 -19.91 -3.87
CA THR A 133 13.39 -20.24 -2.50
C THR A 133 14.89 -20.08 -2.30
N THR A 134 15.65 -20.05 -3.39
CA THR A 134 17.09 -19.78 -3.40
C THR A 134 17.37 -18.31 -3.73
N PRO A 135 18.48 -17.73 -3.24
CA PRO A 135 18.84 -16.36 -3.56
C PRO A 135 18.95 -16.11 -5.06
N THR A 136 18.47 -14.95 -5.50
CA THR A 136 18.56 -14.47 -6.89
C THR A 136 18.99 -13.01 -6.90
N TRP A 137 19.44 -12.51 -8.05
CA TRP A 137 19.78 -11.10 -8.24
C TRP A 137 18.57 -10.16 -8.36
N THR A 138 17.37 -10.68 -8.11
CA THR A 138 16.13 -9.90 -8.23
C THR A 138 15.24 -10.18 -7.02
N LYS A 139 14.91 -9.12 -6.27
CA LYS A 139 13.92 -9.15 -5.18
C LYS A 139 12.66 -8.45 -5.69
N GLU A 140 11.52 -9.13 -5.63
CA GLU A 140 10.21 -8.49 -5.75
C GLU A 140 9.79 -7.99 -4.37
N VAL A 141 9.44 -6.72 -4.28
CA VAL A 141 8.88 -6.10 -3.08
C VAL A 141 7.45 -5.71 -3.38
N ILE A 142 6.55 -6.15 -2.51
CA ILE A 142 5.14 -5.80 -2.51
C ILE A 142 4.91 -4.90 -1.29
N VAL A 143 4.49 -3.67 -1.54
CA VAL A 143 4.03 -2.74 -0.50
C VAL A 143 2.52 -2.73 -0.53
N GLN A 144 1.90 -3.03 0.60
CA GLN A 144 0.45 -2.98 0.75
C GLN A 144 0.07 -1.98 1.84
N VAL A 145 -0.81 -1.05 1.50
CA VAL A 145 -1.29 0.02 2.37
C VAL A 145 -2.78 -0.18 2.61
N ALA A 146 -3.15 -0.45 3.85
CA ALA A 146 -4.51 -0.54 4.32
C ALA A 146 -4.87 0.73 5.11
N GLY A 147 -6.13 1.15 5.03
CA GLY A 147 -6.61 2.39 5.62
C GLY A 147 -7.92 2.21 6.39
N PRO A 148 -8.55 3.33 6.77
CA PRO A 148 -9.83 3.30 7.49
C PRO A 148 -10.93 2.62 6.67
N ALA A 149 -12.02 2.23 7.34
CA ALA A 149 -13.14 1.46 6.75
C ALA A 149 -13.84 2.09 5.53
N VAL A 150 -13.53 3.34 5.18
CA VAL A 150 -14.02 3.97 3.94
C VAL A 150 -13.22 3.53 2.71
N MET A 151 -12.00 3.03 2.90
CA MET A 151 -11.20 2.41 1.86
C MET A 151 -11.82 1.06 1.45
N ILE A 152 -12.04 0.87 0.14
CA ILE A 152 -12.71 -0.32 -0.39
C ILE A 152 -11.77 -1.53 -0.42
N SER A 153 -10.51 -1.30 -0.74
CA SER A 153 -9.48 -2.33 -0.84
C SER A 153 -8.10 -1.71 -0.56
N PRO A 154 -7.17 -2.45 0.09
CA PRO A 154 -5.80 -1.98 0.25
C PRO A 154 -5.14 -1.63 -1.08
N VAL A 155 -4.36 -0.55 -1.09
CA VAL A 155 -3.50 -0.22 -2.22
C VAL A 155 -2.32 -1.17 -2.21
N ARG A 156 -1.95 -1.72 -3.37
CA ARG A 156 -0.82 -2.62 -3.53
C ARG A 156 0.08 -2.14 -4.65
N LEU A 157 1.34 -1.86 -4.32
CA LEU A 157 2.39 -1.56 -5.28
C LEU A 157 3.42 -2.68 -5.29
N THR A 158 3.77 -3.15 -6.48
CA THR A 158 4.81 -4.17 -6.68
C THR A 158 5.95 -3.55 -7.48
N ARG A 159 7.18 -3.77 -7.02
CA ARG A 159 8.39 -3.36 -7.75
C ARG A 159 9.47 -4.43 -7.65
N HIS A 160 10.24 -4.58 -8.72
CA HIS A 160 11.44 -5.41 -8.73
C HIS A 160 12.68 -4.56 -8.47
N PHE A 161 13.61 -5.10 -7.68
CA PHE A 161 14.89 -4.50 -7.39
C PHE A 161 16.00 -5.48 -7.81
N SER A 162 17.03 -4.95 -8.47
CA SER A 162 18.24 -5.69 -8.80
C SER A 162 19.45 -4.78 -8.66
N PRO A 163 20.56 -5.28 -8.11
CA PRO A 163 21.81 -4.52 -8.06
C PRO A 163 22.47 -4.39 -9.45
N LEU A 164 21.97 -5.10 -10.47
CA LEU A 164 22.52 -5.11 -11.84
C LEU A 164 21.91 -4.03 -12.76
N TRP A 165 20.92 -3.27 -12.29
CA TRP A 165 20.19 -2.29 -13.10
C TRP A 165 20.67 -0.85 -12.92
N TYR A 166 21.82 -0.67 -12.25
CA TYR A 166 22.49 0.62 -12.05
C TYR A 166 23.78 0.72 -12.87
#